data_AF-A2EXV9-F1
#
_entry.id   AF-A2EXV9-F1
#
_cell.length_a   1.000
_cell.length_b   1.000
_cell.length_c   1.000
_cell.angle_alpha   90.00
_cell.angle_beta   90.00
_cell.angle_gamma   90.00
#
_symmetry.space_group_name_H-M   'P 1'
#
loop_
_entity.id
_entity.type
_entity.pdbx_description
1 polymer ?
#
loop_
_entity_poly.entity_id
_entity_poly.type
_entity_poly.pdbx_seq_one_letter_code
_entity_poly.pdbx_strand_id
1 'polypeptide(L)'
;MVLFQLKNQILQRINDCKTCEKVTLTINNVEFIINKYFAVAISKMFYANYLLDNNNVNIDITTEIETQDTYNILKDILQYRKRDVECDESVCKDLFHIGVKLDINDLIEFYKNHFIDNTNIDINNCFDLLEFYFDISSEEKTNECSDFISSHFFEIDENKFKTISKKVGFDIVQRIIKSDKLKIKDEDSLAKFVICLARESETFYQLIEHIRLEFCSKQIIDEIQNLSNENNYNIIISSFHDSLLRSRPPKHNYIRYNIQNEFLQNISELEKSNDFSNIYKFLDEISKDDNRIMSSIAFNELAETKDSDGFYIIHKAAQDGKLRLIERLVEHGFDIEIKNNNGETPLIRASYNDYLEVVQYLISVGADKEAKNNDGYTPLIYASQNGYLEVVKYLISVGADKEAKNNDGYTPLIYASLNGHLEVVKYLISVGADKEAKNNDGGTPLIYASLNGHLEVVKYLISVGADKEAKNKYGDNPLILASENGHLEVVKYLISVGADKDAKNNNGGTPLIYASLNGHLEIVKYLISVGADKEAKNNDGFTPLIIASFYSHLEVVKYLISVGANKEAKNKYGNTCFDCGNRVIKKYLSSI
;
A
#
# COMPACT_ATOMS: atom_id res chain seq x y z
N MET A 1 -31.73 -39.61 -32.64
CA MET A 1 -32.52 -39.02 -33.74
C MET A 1 -33.96 -38.85 -33.28
N VAL A 2 -34.53 -37.68 -33.55
CA VAL A 2 -35.92 -37.29 -33.23
C VAL A 2 -36.67 -37.14 -34.55
N LEU A 3 -37.94 -37.53 -34.59
CA LEU A 3 -38.78 -37.41 -35.77
C LEU A 3 -39.35 -35.99 -35.88
N PHE A 4 -38.94 -35.26 -36.91
CA PHE A 4 -39.49 -33.94 -37.25
C PHE A 4 -40.64 -34.09 -38.26
N GLN A 5 -41.79 -33.46 -37.96
CA GLN A 5 -42.99 -33.48 -38.81
C GLN A 5 -43.41 -32.08 -39.24
N LEU A 6 -43.43 -31.78 -40.54
CA LEU A 6 -43.98 -30.52 -41.06
C LEU A 6 -45.50 -30.48 -40.97
N LYS A 7 -46.09 -29.34 -40.57
CA LYS A 7 -47.54 -29.19 -40.49
C LYS A 7 -48.19 -29.31 -41.87
N ASN A 8 -49.39 -29.91 -41.88
CA ASN A 8 -50.16 -30.23 -43.08
C ASN A 8 -50.54 -28.98 -43.91
N GLN A 9 -50.62 -27.80 -43.30
CA GLN A 9 -51.07 -26.56 -43.96
C GLN A 9 -50.09 -26.01 -45.01
N ILE A 10 -48.78 -26.09 -44.76
CA ILE A 10 -47.75 -25.66 -45.73
C ILE A 10 -47.85 -26.55 -46.96
N LEU A 11 -47.83 -27.87 -46.75
CA LEU A 11 -47.92 -28.89 -47.80
C LEU A 11 -49.26 -28.86 -48.55
N GLN A 12 -50.37 -28.52 -47.90
CA GLN A 12 -51.67 -28.33 -48.55
C GLN A 12 -51.63 -27.14 -49.52
N ARG A 13 -51.13 -25.97 -49.09
CA ARG A 13 -50.98 -24.78 -49.97
C ARG A 13 -50.11 -25.06 -51.20
N ILE A 14 -49.10 -25.92 -51.04
CA ILE A 14 -48.20 -26.35 -52.10
C ILE A 14 -48.87 -27.33 -53.08
N ASN A 15 -49.64 -28.30 -52.57
CA ASN A 15 -50.28 -29.33 -53.40
C ASN A 15 -51.34 -28.76 -54.36
N ASP A 16 -51.92 -27.62 -54.03
CA ASP A 16 -52.92 -26.94 -54.86
C ASP A 16 -52.29 -26.11 -56.00
N CYS A 17 -50.98 -25.88 -55.99
CA CYS A 17 -50.27 -25.08 -56.99
C CYS A 17 -49.53 -25.97 -58.02
N LYS A 18 -50.06 -26.09 -59.24
CA LYS A 18 -49.36 -26.69 -60.39
C LYS A 18 -48.74 -25.62 -61.27
N THR A 19 -47.53 -25.18 -60.94
CA THR A 19 -46.77 -24.20 -61.76
C THR A 19 -45.36 -24.70 -62.04
N CYS A 20 -44.81 -24.30 -63.19
CA CYS A 20 -43.45 -24.67 -63.63
C CYS A 20 -42.36 -23.72 -63.12
N GLU A 21 -42.73 -22.67 -62.38
CA GLU A 21 -41.82 -21.61 -61.93
C GLU A 21 -40.93 -22.13 -60.79
N LYS A 22 -39.62 -22.12 -61.03
CA LYS A 22 -38.58 -22.59 -60.11
C LYS A 22 -37.79 -21.41 -59.58
N VAL A 23 -37.35 -21.52 -58.34
CA VAL A 23 -36.42 -20.60 -57.69
C VAL A 23 -35.29 -21.45 -57.12
N THR A 24 -34.07 -21.01 -57.35
CA THR A 24 -32.86 -21.52 -56.70
C THR A 24 -32.69 -20.77 -55.39
N LEU A 25 -32.65 -21.53 -54.30
CA LEU A 25 -32.30 -21.04 -52.98
C LEU A 25 -30.88 -21.51 -52.68
N THR A 26 -29.98 -20.59 -52.38
CA THR A 26 -28.61 -20.94 -51.99
C THR A 26 -28.45 -20.77 -50.49
N ILE A 27 -28.02 -21.81 -49.78
CA ILE A 27 -27.62 -21.72 -48.36
C ILE A 27 -26.18 -22.20 -48.27
N ASN A 28 -25.26 -21.40 -47.75
CA ASN A 28 -23.84 -21.76 -47.66
C ASN A 28 -23.21 -22.21 -49.00
N ASN A 29 -23.58 -21.52 -50.09
CA ASN A 29 -23.20 -21.87 -51.48
C ASN A 29 -23.78 -23.19 -52.00
N VAL A 30 -24.76 -23.78 -51.30
CA VAL A 30 -25.44 -24.99 -51.73
C VAL A 30 -26.80 -24.65 -52.33
N GLU A 31 -27.01 -25.03 -53.59
CA GLU A 31 -28.22 -24.72 -54.35
C GLU A 31 -29.35 -25.73 -54.13
N PHE A 32 -30.53 -25.23 -53.80
CA PHE A 32 -31.79 -25.96 -53.71
C PHE A 32 -32.77 -25.42 -54.75
N ILE A 33 -33.19 -26.28 -55.68
CA ILE A 33 -34.17 -25.90 -56.70
C ILE A 33 -35.56 -26.26 -56.20
N ILE A 34 -36.33 -25.27 -55.81
CA ILE A 34 -37.69 -25.42 -55.27
C ILE A 34 -38.73 -24.71 -56.14
N ASN A 35 -39.99 -25.07 -55.98
CA ASN A 35 -41.07 -24.35 -56.66
C ASN A 35 -41.24 -22.97 -56.01
N LYS A 36 -41.48 -21.93 -56.81
CA LYS A 36 -41.69 -20.55 -56.33
C LYS A 36 -42.77 -20.44 -55.24
N TYR A 37 -43.91 -21.09 -55.40
CA TYR A 37 -44.99 -21.03 -54.42
C TYR A 37 -44.64 -21.78 -53.14
N PHE A 38 -43.81 -22.82 -53.24
CA PHE A 38 -43.22 -23.46 -52.07
C PHE A 38 -42.36 -22.47 -51.29
N ALA A 39 -41.45 -21.75 -51.97
CA ALA A 39 -40.65 -20.69 -51.36
C ALA A 39 -41.54 -19.60 -50.72
N VAL A 40 -42.52 -19.08 -51.43
CA VAL A 40 -43.47 -18.08 -50.91
C VAL A 40 -44.26 -18.59 -49.70
N ALA A 41 -44.65 -19.87 -49.68
CA ALA A 41 -45.44 -20.45 -48.59
C ALA A 41 -44.64 -20.59 -47.29
N ILE A 42 -43.32 -20.78 -47.39
CA ILE A 42 -42.45 -20.97 -46.23
C ILE A 42 -41.80 -19.67 -45.74
N SER A 43 -41.66 -18.64 -46.59
CA SER A 43 -41.15 -17.33 -46.17
C SER A 43 -41.84 -16.16 -46.84
N LYS A 44 -42.21 -15.15 -46.03
CA LYS A 44 -42.63 -13.84 -46.56
C LYS A 44 -41.50 -13.10 -47.27
N MET A 45 -40.24 -13.37 -46.89
CA MET A 45 -39.07 -12.76 -47.54
C MET A 45 -39.00 -13.12 -49.02
N PHE A 46 -39.27 -14.40 -49.35
CA PHE A 46 -39.32 -14.85 -50.74
C PHE A 46 -40.42 -14.15 -51.53
N TYR A 47 -41.59 -13.95 -50.92
CA TYR A 47 -42.69 -13.19 -51.54
C TYR A 47 -42.30 -11.74 -51.81
N ALA A 48 -41.69 -11.06 -50.83
CA ALA A 48 -41.29 -9.67 -50.97
C ALA A 48 -40.19 -9.48 -52.04
N ASN A 49 -39.13 -10.28 -52.01
CA ASN A 49 -38.04 -10.21 -53.00
C ASN A 49 -38.56 -10.50 -54.41
N TYR A 50 -39.43 -11.50 -54.55
CA TYR A 50 -40.04 -11.84 -55.83
C TYR A 50 -40.96 -10.72 -56.35
N LEU A 51 -41.76 -10.09 -55.47
CA LEU A 51 -42.59 -8.94 -55.86
C LEU A 51 -41.75 -7.73 -56.30
N LEU A 52 -40.61 -7.49 -55.64
CA LEU A 52 -39.70 -6.38 -55.94
C LEU A 52 -38.94 -6.60 -57.24
N ASP A 53 -38.48 -7.83 -57.49
CA ASP A 53 -37.77 -8.22 -58.71
C ASP A 53 -38.27 -9.59 -59.19
N ASN A 54 -39.29 -9.56 -60.05
CA ASN A 54 -39.92 -10.75 -60.63
C ASN A 54 -38.96 -11.63 -61.47
N ASN A 55 -37.72 -11.16 -61.72
CA ASN A 55 -36.70 -11.89 -62.48
C ASN A 55 -35.68 -12.61 -61.59
N ASN A 56 -35.68 -12.41 -60.27
CA ASN A 56 -34.71 -13.05 -59.38
C ASN A 56 -35.05 -14.54 -59.19
N VAL A 57 -34.46 -15.38 -60.04
CA VAL A 57 -34.56 -16.84 -59.99
C VAL A 57 -33.61 -17.42 -58.94
N ASN A 58 -32.61 -16.66 -58.47
CA ASN A 58 -31.67 -17.11 -57.45
C ASN A 58 -31.74 -16.23 -56.20
N ILE A 59 -31.81 -16.86 -55.02
CA ILE A 59 -31.92 -16.18 -53.73
C ILE A 59 -30.88 -16.78 -52.80
N ASP A 60 -29.88 -15.97 -52.47
CA ASP A 60 -28.78 -16.39 -51.62
C ASP A 60 -29.07 -16.04 -50.15
N ILE A 61 -28.87 -17.04 -49.30
CA ILE A 61 -29.06 -16.97 -47.86
C ILE A 61 -27.76 -17.32 -47.15
N THR A 62 -27.33 -16.40 -46.29
CA THR A 62 -26.10 -16.46 -45.52
C THR A 62 -26.27 -17.21 -44.20
N THR A 63 -26.90 -18.40 -44.21
CA THR A 63 -27.01 -19.25 -43.01
C THR A 63 -25.96 -20.35 -43.06
N GLU A 64 -25.16 -20.46 -42.01
CA GLU A 64 -24.19 -21.54 -41.89
C GLU A 64 -24.87 -22.87 -41.53
N ILE A 65 -24.58 -23.92 -42.31
CA ILE A 65 -24.95 -25.30 -42.03
C ILE A 65 -23.69 -26.11 -41.74
N GLU A 66 -23.69 -26.88 -40.65
CA GLU A 66 -22.52 -27.62 -40.19
C GLU A 66 -22.37 -28.98 -40.88
N THR A 67 -23.48 -29.63 -41.28
CA THR A 67 -23.45 -31.02 -41.75
C THR A 67 -24.02 -31.25 -43.16
N GLN A 68 -23.47 -32.24 -43.88
CA GLN A 68 -24.02 -32.72 -45.15
C GLN A 68 -25.39 -33.39 -44.97
N ASP A 69 -25.67 -33.93 -43.79
CA ASP A 69 -26.96 -34.53 -43.45
C ASP A 69 -28.06 -33.47 -43.31
N THR A 70 -27.72 -32.29 -42.78
CA THR A 70 -28.60 -31.11 -42.83
C THR A 70 -29.00 -30.79 -44.26
N TYR A 71 -28.05 -30.78 -45.21
CA TYR A 71 -28.38 -30.58 -46.63
C TYR A 71 -29.36 -31.64 -47.14
N ASN A 72 -29.10 -32.91 -46.88
CA ASN A 72 -29.94 -34.01 -47.36
C ASN A 72 -31.36 -33.91 -46.80
N ILE A 73 -31.49 -33.65 -45.50
CA ILE A 73 -32.78 -33.51 -44.81
C ILE A 73 -33.51 -32.26 -45.30
N LEU A 74 -32.81 -31.14 -45.44
CA LEU A 74 -33.40 -29.91 -45.96
C LEU A 74 -33.83 -30.06 -47.42
N LYS A 75 -33.08 -30.80 -48.25
CA LYS A 75 -33.47 -31.15 -49.61
C LYS A 75 -34.72 -32.03 -49.63
N ASP A 76 -34.79 -33.03 -48.77
CA ASP A 76 -35.96 -33.88 -48.60
C ASP A 76 -37.21 -33.05 -48.24
N ILE A 77 -37.07 -32.10 -47.33
CA ILE A 77 -38.15 -31.20 -46.91
C ILE A 77 -38.53 -30.22 -48.04
N LEU A 78 -37.56 -29.42 -48.50
CA LEU A 78 -37.81 -28.26 -49.36
C LEU A 78 -38.03 -28.66 -50.83
N GLN A 79 -37.28 -29.64 -51.35
CA GLN A 79 -37.33 -30.06 -52.74
C GLN A 79 -38.27 -31.25 -52.95
N TYR A 80 -38.19 -32.28 -52.09
CA TYR A 80 -38.97 -33.50 -52.23
C TYR A 80 -40.26 -33.52 -51.39
N ARG A 81 -40.55 -32.45 -50.62
CA ARG A 81 -41.80 -32.27 -49.86
C ARG A 81 -42.04 -33.38 -48.83
N LYS A 82 -40.96 -33.95 -48.30
CA LYS A 82 -41.04 -34.99 -47.28
C LYS A 82 -41.59 -34.38 -45.99
N ARG A 83 -42.56 -35.08 -45.40
CA ARG A 83 -43.27 -34.60 -44.21
C ARG A 83 -42.54 -34.97 -42.92
N ASP A 84 -41.92 -36.14 -42.93
CA ASP A 84 -41.33 -36.77 -41.76
C ASP A 84 -39.86 -37.08 -42.06
N VAL A 85 -38.96 -36.53 -41.26
CA VAL A 85 -37.52 -36.75 -41.35
C VAL A 85 -36.95 -36.95 -39.96
N GLU A 86 -36.04 -37.90 -39.82
CA GLU A 86 -35.32 -38.10 -38.58
C GLU A 86 -34.06 -37.23 -38.58
N CYS A 87 -33.91 -36.36 -37.58
CA CYS A 87 -32.71 -35.54 -37.37
C CYS A 87 -32.06 -35.85 -36.02
N ASP A 88 -30.74 -35.71 -35.93
CA ASP A 88 -30.06 -35.59 -34.64
C ASP A 88 -30.00 -34.13 -34.19
N GLU A 89 -29.50 -33.87 -32.98
CA GLU A 89 -29.47 -32.53 -32.40
C GLU A 89 -28.69 -31.51 -33.25
N SER A 90 -27.58 -31.92 -33.87
CA SER A 90 -26.78 -31.06 -34.76
C SER A 90 -27.58 -30.63 -35.98
N VAL A 91 -28.23 -31.58 -36.66
CA VAL A 91 -29.11 -31.26 -37.79
C VAL A 91 -30.29 -30.41 -37.32
N CYS A 92 -30.91 -30.72 -36.18
CA CYS A 92 -32.06 -29.95 -35.73
C CYS A 92 -31.67 -28.49 -35.35
N LYS A 93 -30.43 -28.25 -34.86
CA LYS A 93 -29.89 -26.90 -34.62
C LYS A 93 -29.67 -26.13 -35.94
N ASP A 94 -29.09 -26.77 -36.95
CA ASP A 94 -28.97 -26.17 -38.29
C ASP A 94 -30.35 -25.81 -38.87
N LEU A 95 -31.32 -26.73 -38.75
CA LEU A 95 -32.70 -26.52 -39.18
C LEU A 95 -33.36 -25.35 -38.45
N PHE A 96 -33.07 -25.13 -37.17
CA PHE A 96 -33.52 -23.95 -36.43
C PHE A 96 -32.96 -22.67 -37.05
N HIS A 97 -31.64 -22.55 -37.25
CA HIS A 97 -31.05 -21.33 -37.82
C HIS A 97 -31.54 -21.05 -39.25
N ILE A 98 -31.74 -22.10 -40.04
CA ILE A 98 -32.39 -22.00 -41.36
C ILE A 98 -33.84 -21.53 -41.19
N GLY A 99 -34.57 -22.09 -40.24
CA GLY A 99 -35.94 -21.72 -39.91
C GLY A 99 -36.10 -20.26 -39.55
N VAL A 100 -35.23 -19.73 -38.67
CA VAL A 100 -35.20 -18.30 -38.32
C VAL A 100 -34.96 -17.45 -39.56
N LYS A 101 -33.94 -17.78 -40.37
CA LYS A 101 -33.59 -16.98 -41.55
C LYS A 101 -34.65 -17.03 -42.65
N LEU A 102 -35.35 -18.16 -42.75
CA LEU A 102 -36.43 -18.38 -43.69
C LEU A 102 -37.81 -18.00 -43.14
N ASP A 103 -37.96 -17.57 -41.89
CA ASP A 103 -39.26 -17.32 -41.25
C ASP A 103 -40.19 -18.56 -41.25
N ILE A 104 -39.61 -19.75 -41.05
CA ILE A 104 -40.33 -21.05 -41.00
C ILE A 104 -40.57 -21.45 -39.55
N ASN A 105 -41.72 -21.04 -39.01
CA ASN A 105 -42.10 -21.32 -37.62
C ASN A 105 -42.11 -22.80 -37.25
N ASP A 106 -42.42 -23.71 -38.17
CA ASP A 106 -42.43 -25.15 -37.86
C ASP A 106 -41.03 -25.68 -37.51
N LEU A 107 -39.97 -25.16 -38.15
CA LEU A 107 -38.58 -25.52 -37.82
C LEU A 107 -38.16 -24.93 -36.48
N ILE A 108 -38.59 -23.69 -36.21
CA ILE A 108 -38.32 -22.97 -34.95
C ILE A 108 -39.02 -23.66 -33.77
N GLU A 109 -40.32 -23.89 -33.88
CA GLU A 109 -41.14 -24.54 -32.85
C GLU A 109 -40.70 -25.98 -32.60
N PHE A 110 -40.23 -26.70 -33.62
CA PHE A 110 -39.75 -28.06 -33.42
C PHE A 110 -38.52 -28.10 -32.51
N TYR A 111 -37.50 -27.29 -32.79
CA TYR A 111 -36.32 -27.21 -31.92
C TYR A 111 -36.70 -26.73 -30.52
N LYS A 112 -37.59 -25.73 -30.44
CA LYS A 112 -38.12 -25.21 -29.18
C LYS A 112 -38.77 -26.31 -28.32
N ASN A 113 -39.76 -27.01 -28.88
CA ASN A 113 -40.56 -27.97 -28.14
C ASN A 113 -39.75 -29.20 -27.70
N HIS A 114 -38.77 -29.62 -28.50
CA HIS A 114 -37.99 -30.82 -28.23
C HIS A 114 -36.73 -30.58 -27.38
N PHE A 115 -36.10 -29.41 -27.48
CA PHE A 115 -34.81 -29.14 -26.84
C PHE A 115 -34.79 -27.93 -25.89
N ILE A 116 -35.76 -27.01 -25.98
CA ILE A 116 -35.74 -25.76 -25.19
C ILE A 116 -36.79 -25.74 -24.06
N ASP A 117 -38.05 -26.13 -24.33
CA ASP A 117 -39.18 -25.88 -23.41
C ASP A 117 -39.06 -26.56 -22.03
N ASN A 118 -38.16 -27.54 -21.88
CA ASN A 118 -37.91 -28.23 -20.61
C ASN A 118 -36.50 -27.94 -20.03
N THR A 119 -35.75 -27.02 -20.62
CA THR A 119 -34.35 -26.78 -20.26
C THR A 119 -34.26 -25.64 -19.26
N ASN A 120 -33.78 -25.95 -18.04
CA ASN A 120 -33.44 -24.92 -17.05
C ASN A 120 -32.13 -24.24 -17.43
N ILE A 121 -32.04 -22.93 -17.22
CA ILE A 121 -30.81 -22.17 -17.48
C ILE A 121 -29.75 -22.60 -16.46
N ASP A 122 -28.61 -23.06 -16.96
CA ASP A 122 -27.42 -23.38 -16.19
C ASP A 122 -26.15 -22.91 -16.90
N ILE A 123 -24.99 -23.14 -16.27
CA ILE A 123 -23.71 -22.66 -16.77
C ILE A 123 -23.29 -23.27 -18.12
N ASN A 124 -23.77 -24.48 -18.43
CA ASN A 124 -23.40 -25.20 -19.64
C ASN A 124 -24.25 -24.75 -20.84
N ASN A 125 -25.53 -24.45 -20.60
CA ASN A 125 -26.52 -24.19 -21.65
C ASN A 125 -26.94 -22.72 -21.82
N CYS A 126 -26.64 -21.83 -20.85
CA CYS A 126 -27.15 -20.45 -20.84
C CYS A 126 -26.84 -19.67 -22.12
N PHE A 127 -25.72 -19.98 -22.74
CA PHE A 127 -25.23 -19.36 -23.96
C PHE A 127 -25.98 -19.80 -25.21
N ASP A 128 -26.17 -21.10 -25.37
CA ASP A 128 -26.93 -21.68 -26.47
C ASP A 128 -28.41 -21.25 -26.37
N LEU A 129 -28.93 -21.16 -25.14
CA LEU A 129 -30.26 -20.60 -24.86
C LEU A 129 -30.35 -19.10 -25.18
N LEU A 130 -29.35 -18.30 -24.78
CA LEU A 130 -29.33 -16.87 -25.09
C LEU A 130 -29.34 -16.63 -26.60
N GLU A 131 -28.51 -17.36 -27.33
CA GLU A 131 -28.47 -17.32 -28.80
C GLU A 131 -29.83 -17.68 -29.41
N PHE A 132 -30.45 -18.77 -28.94
CA PHE A 132 -31.77 -19.18 -29.39
C PHE A 132 -32.83 -18.09 -29.13
N TYR A 133 -32.91 -17.56 -27.91
CA TYR A 133 -33.91 -16.56 -27.54
C TYR A 133 -33.70 -15.22 -28.24
N PHE A 134 -32.45 -14.87 -28.54
CA PHE A 134 -32.10 -13.72 -29.35
C PHE A 134 -32.61 -13.86 -30.79
N ASP A 135 -32.32 -15.00 -31.43
CA ASP A 135 -32.70 -15.28 -32.82
C ASP A 135 -34.23 -15.24 -33.01
N ILE A 136 -35.04 -15.60 -32.00
CA ILE A 136 -36.51 -15.52 -32.03
C ILE A 136 -37.09 -14.24 -31.38
N SER A 137 -36.24 -13.29 -30.98
CA SER A 137 -36.63 -12.01 -30.36
C SER A 137 -37.48 -12.13 -29.07
N SER A 138 -37.20 -13.12 -28.22
CA SER A 138 -37.87 -13.29 -26.92
C SER A 138 -37.21 -12.45 -25.83
N GLU A 139 -37.73 -11.25 -25.55
CA GLU A 139 -37.12 -10.29 -24.62
C GLU A 139 -37.05 -10.82 -23.17
N GLU A 140 -38.15 -11.38 -22.65
CA GLU A 140 -38.21 -11.91 -21.28
C GLU A 140 -37.17 -13.00 -21.04
N LYS A 141 -37.05 -13.97 -21.96
CA LYS A 141 -36.10 -15.09 -21.85
C LYS A 141 -34.66 -14.68 -22.12
N THR A 142 -34.44 -13.72 -23.01
CA THR A 142 -33.13 -13.09 -23.20
C THR A 142 -32.68 -12.38 -21.92
N ASN A 143 -33.60 -11.71 -21.20
CA ASN A 143 -33.31 -11.09 -19.91
C ASN A 143 -32.98 -12.12 -18.83
N GLU A 144 -33.74 -13.22 -18.76
CA GLU A 144 -33.48 -14.30 -17.80
C GLU A 144 -32.07 -14.89 -18.00
N CYS A 145 -31.68 -15.16 -19.26
CA CYS A 145 -30.34 -15.64 -19.60
C CYS A 145 -29.25 -14.59 -19.28
N SER A 146 -29.50 -13.32 -19.59
CA SER A 146 -28.56 -12.22 -19.30
C SER A 146 -28.31 -12.07 -17.80
N ASP A 147 -29.36 -12.13 -16.99
CA ASP A 147 -29.28 -12.08 -15.53
C ASP A 147 -28.55 -13.30 -14.96
N PHE A 148 -28.82 -14.49 -15.51
CA PHE A 148 -28.12 -15.71 -15.11
C PHE A 148 -26.62 -15.60 -15.40
N ILE A 149 -26.25 -15.20 -16.63
CA ILE A 149 -24.86 -14.97 -17.04
C ILE A 149 -24.21 -13.93 -16.14
N SER A 150 -24.89 -12.83 -15.85
CA SER A 150 -24.38 -11.80 -14.93
C SER A 150 -24.08 -12.41 -13.55
N SER A 151 -25.00 -13.18 -12.99
CA SER A 151 -24.84 -13.79 -11.66
C SER A 151 -23.79 -14.91 -11.56
N HIS A 152 -23.30 -15.42 -12.70
CA HIS A 152 -22.27 -16.47 -12.78
C HIS A 152 -21.08 -16.07 -13.66
N PHE A 153 -20.92 -14.78 -13.96
CA PHE A 153 -19.98 -14.30 -14.98
C PHE A 153 -18.54 -14.78 -14.72
N PHE A 154 -18.11 -14.86 -13.46
CA PHE A 154 -16.80 -15.39 -13.11
C PHE A 154 -16.58 -16.88 -13.43
N GLU A 155 -17.63 -17.69 -13.39
CA GLU A 155 -17.53 -19.14 -13.60
C GLU A 155 -17.61 -19.52 -15.09
N ILE A 156 -17.87 -18.54 -15.95
CA ILE A 156 -18.17 -18.71 -17.36
C ILE A 156 -16.90 -18.64 -18.23
N ASP A 157 -16.85 -19.47 -19.27
CA ASP A 157 -15.74 -19.48 -20.25
C ASP A 157 -15.73 -18.18 -21.07
N GLU A 158 -14.64 -17.42 -20.92
CA GLU A 158 -14.43 -16.12 -21.58
C GLU A 158 -14.42 -16.22 -23.11
N ASN A 159 -13.86 -17.31 -23.68
CA ASN A 159 -13.81 -17.51 -25.12
C ASN A 159 -15.20 -17.84 -25.68
N LYS A 160 -15.98 -18.66 -24.96
CA LYS A 160 -17.37 -18.95 -25.33
C LYS A 160 -18.19 -17.65 -25.30
N PHE A 161 -18.03 -16.84 -24.25
CA PHE A 161 -18.76 -15.58 -24.15
C PHE A 161 -18.35 -14.56 -25.21
N LYS A 162 -17.05 -14.46 -25.52
CA LYS A 162 -16.52 -13.60 -26.58
C LYS A 162 -17.15 -13.95 -27.94
N THR A 163 -17.26 -15.24 -28.25
CA THR A 163 -17.85 -15.72 -29.50
C THR A 163 -19.32 -15.29 -29.61
N ILE A 164 -20.09 -15.48 -28.54
CA ILE A 164 -21.51 -15.14 -28.51
C ILE A 164 -21.75 -13.63 -28.51
N SER A 165 -20.89 -12.85 -27.85
CA SER A 165 -20.96 -11.39 -27.81
C SER A 165 -20.97 -10.77 -29.21
N LYS A 166 -20.29 -11.40 -30.18
CA LYS A 166 -20.31 -10.99 -31.60
C LYS A 166 -21.68 -11.19 -32.26
N LYS A 167 -22.43 -12.21 -31.84
CA LYS A 167 -23.74 -12.56 -32.40
C LYS A 167 -24.89 -11.80 -31.75
N VAL A 168 -24.91 -11.69 -30.42
CA VAL A 168 -26.01 -11.06 -29.66
C VAL A 168 -25.93 -9.52 -29.61
N GLY A 169 -24.80 -8.94 -30.03
CA GLY A 169 -24.63 -7.49 -30.19
C GLY A 169 -24.38 -6.73 -28.88
N PHE A 170 -24.12 -5.43 -29.03
CA PHE A 170 -23.71 -4.54 -27.93
C PHE A 170 -24.74 -4.43 -26.80
N ASP A 171 -26.02 -4.28 -27.12
CA ASP A 171 -27.07 -4.00 -26.12
C ASP A 171 -27.20 -5.11 -25.07
N ILE A 172 -27.06 -6.38 -25.50
CA ILE A 172 -27.15 -7.55 -24.61
C ILE A 172 -25.89 -7.67 -23.76
N VAL A 173 -24.71 -7.48 -24.36
CA VAL A 173 -23.44 -7.50 -23.60
C VAL A 173 -23.41 -6.37 -22.57
N GLN A 174 -23.86 -5.18 -22.95
CA GLN A 174 -23.97 -4.04 -22.04
C GLN A 174 -24.95 -4.32 -20.91
N ARG A 175 -26.09 -4.97 -21.19
CA ARG A 175 -27.06 -5.38 -20.16
C ARG A 175 -26.45 -6.34 -19.15
N ILE A 176 -25.71 -7.34 -19.62
CA ILE A 176 -25.01 -8.29 -18.74
C ILE A 176 -24.01 -7.55 -17.85
N ILE A 177 -23.23 -6.63 -18.42
CA ILE A 177 -22.21 -5.88 -17.67
C ILE A 177 -22.81 -4.86 -16.69
N LYS A 178 -23.98 -4.28 -17.01
CA LYS A 178 -24.70 -3.31 -16.17
C LYS A 178 -25.61 -3.94 -15.12
N SER A 179 -25.82 -5.26 -15.14
CA SER A 179 -26.76 -5.92 -14.23
C SER A 179 -26.31 -5.75 -12.78
N ASP A 180 -27.24 -5.41 -11.88
CA ASP A 180 -27.00 -5.39 -10.43
C ASP A 180 -26.64 -6.78 -9.87
N LYS A 181 -26.89 -7.84 -10.64
CA LYS A 181 -26.54 -9.22 -10.29
C LYS A 181 -25.14 -9.62 -10.76
N LEU A 182 -24.42 -8.76 -11.48
CA LEU A 182 -23.13 -9.10 -12.07
C LEU A 182 -22.12 -9.52 -10.99
N LYS A 183 -21.58 -10.75 -11.09
CA LYS A 183 -20.55 -11.27 -10.20
C LYS A 183 -19.25 -11.51 -10.94
N ILE A 184 -18.19 -10.84 -10.52
CA ILE A 184 -16.84 -10.97 -11.09
C ILE A 184 -15.85 -11.40 -10.01
N LYS A 185 -14.73 -11.99 -10.41
CA LYS A 185 -13.62 -12.29 -9.48
C LYS A 185 -12.86 -11.04 -9.09
N ASP A 186 -12.50 -10.24 -10.08
CA ASP A 186 -11.77 -9.00 -9.93
C ASP A 186 -12.03 -8.10 -11.14
N GLU A 187 -11.80 -6.79 -10.96
CA GLU A 187 -12.06 -5.80 -11.99
C GLU A 187 -11.09 -5.92 -13.17
N ASP A 188 -9.88 -6.46 -12.95
CA ASP A 188 -8.91 -6.75 -14.01
C ASP A 188 -9.45 -7.79 -15.00
N SER A 189 -10.12 -8.82 -14.50
CA SER A 189 -10.71 -9.89 -15.33
C SER A 189 -11.82 -9.34 -16.22
N LEU A 190 -12.70 -8.50 -15.67
CA LEU A 190 -13.70 -7.79 -16.47
C LEU A 190 -13.03 -6.86 -17.50
N ALA A 191 -12.04 -6.09 -17.07
CA ALA A 191 -11.37 -5.13 -17.93
C ALA A 191 -10.70 -5.82 -19.12
N LYS A 192 -10.00 -6.94 -18.90
CA LYS A 192 -9.40 -7.77 -19.96
C LYS A 192 -10.44 -8.22 -20.97
N PHE A 193 -11.60 -8.71 -20.49
CA PHE A 193 -12.69 -9.12 -21.35
C PHE A 193 -13.21 -7.95 -22.20
N VAL A 194 -13.48 -6.80 -21.59
CA VAL A 194 -13.96 -5.59 -22.30
C VAL A 194 -12.93 -5.08 -23.31
N ILE A 195 -11.65 -5.03 -22.93
CA ILE A 195 -10.53 -4.68 -23.81
C ILE A 195 -10.48 -5.63 -25.01
N CYS A 196 -10.66 -6.93 -24.77
CA CYS A 196 -10.66 -7.96 -25.81
C CYS A 196 -11.81 -7.73 -26.83
N LEU A 197 -13.01 -7.39 -26.36
CA LEU A 197 -14.13 -7.03 -27.23
C LEU A 197 -13.89 -5.72 -27.99
N ALA A 198 -13.38 -4.70 -27.30
CA ALA A 198 -13.12 -3.38 -27.88
C ALA A 198 -12.05 -3.40 -28.99
N ARG A 199 -11.05 -4.28 -28.88
CA ARG A 199 -10.05 -4.51 -29.94
C ARG A 199 -10.64 -5.13 -31.21
N GLU A 200 -11.76 -5.84 -31.11
CA GLU A 200 -12.40 -6.51 -32.23
C GLU A 200 -13.43 -5.61 -32.95
N SER A 201 -14.13 -4.76 -32.21
CA SER A 201 -15.10 -3.81 -32.77
C SER A 201 -15.19 -2.54 -31.94
N GLU A 202 -15.16 -1.39 -32.62
CA GLU A 202 -15.24 -0.06 -31.98
C GLU A 202 -16.54 0.15 -31.20
N THR A 203 -17.61 -0.59 -31.55
CA THR A 203 -18.91 -0.53 -30.84
C THR A 203 -18.78 -0.84 -29.36
N PHE A 204 -17.80 -1.63 -28.95
CA PHE A 204 -17.61 -2.04 -27.56
C PHE A 204 -16.76 -1.06 -26.73
N TYR A 205 -16.18 0.00 -27.30
CA TYR A 205 -15.43 0.99 -26.51
C TYR A 205 -16.28 1.62 -25.38
N GLN A 206 -17.60 1.76 -25.61
CA GLN A 206 -18.53 2.26 -24.59
C GLN A 206 -18.65 1.35 -23.36
N LEU A 207 -18.20 0.10 -23.44
CA LEU A 207 -18.19 -0.80 -22.28
C LEU A 207 -17.14 -0.41 -21.24
N ILE A 208 -16.12 0.37 -21.63
CA ILE A 208 -15.04 0.81 -20.73
C ILE A 208 -15.60 1.64 -19.56
N GLU A 209 -16.69 2.38 -19.78
CA GLU A 209 -17.34 3.20 -18.74
C GLU A 209 -17.88 2.37 -17.56
N HIS A 210 -18.10 1.06 -17.75
CA HIS A 210 -18.61 0.15 -16.72
C HIS A 210 -17.50 -0.58 -15.95
N ILE A 211 -16.24 -0.26 -16.28
CA ILE A 211 -15.06 -0.72 -15.54
C ILE A 211 -14.79 0.27 -14.42
N ARG A 212 -14.73 -0.23 -13.19
CA ARG A 212 -14.33 0.53 -12.01
C ARG A 212 -12.80 0.61 -11.93
N LEU A 213 -12.22 1.48 -12.76
CA LEU A 213 -10.77 1.64 -12.93
C LEU A 213 -10.00 1.84 -11.61
N GLU A 214 -10.66 2.31 -10.55
CA GLU A 214 -10.08 2.48 -9.22
C GLU A 214 -9.69 1.15 -8.54
N PHE A 215 -10.21 0.02 -9.01
CA PHE A 215 -9.86 -1.32 -8.52
C PHE A 215 -8.97 -2.09 -9.51
N CYS A 216 -8.58 -1.48 -10.64
CA CYS A 216 -7.76 -2.12 -11.66
C CYS A 216 -6.25 -2.00 -11.38
N SER A 217 -5.46 -2.96 -11.87
CA SER A 217 -4.00 -2.88 -11.85
C SER A 217 -3.47 -1.82 -12.81
N LYS A 218 -2.26 -1.32 -12.52
CA LYS A 218 -1.54 -0.40 -13.42
C LYS A 218 -1.41 -0.96 -14.85
N GLN A 219 -1.18 -2.27 -15.00
CA GLN A 219 -1.11 -2.90 -16.32
C GLN A 219 -2.41 -2.70 -17.12
N ILE A 220 -3.56 -2.87 -16.48
CA ILE A 220 -4.87 -2.66 -17.12
C ILE A 220 -5.09 -1.18 -17.45
N ILE A 221 -4.72 -0.28 -16.54
CA ILE A 221 -4.77 1.16 -16.78
C ILE A 221 -3.94 1.52 -18.02
N ASP A 222 -2.71 1.02 -18.12
CA ASP A 222 -1.82 1.25 -19.26
C ASP A 222 -2.40 0.64 -20.55
N GLU A 223 -3.00 -0.56 -20.50
CA GLU A 223 -3.68 -1.15 -21.65
C GLU A 223 -4.87 -0.33 -22.15
N ILE A 224 -5.70 0.20 -21.24
CA ILE A 224 -6.85 1.05 -21.58
C ILE A 224 -6.37 2.39 -22.18
N GLN A 225 -5.32 2.98 -21.65
CA GLN A 225 -4.71 4.19 -22.23
C GLN A 225 -4.20 3.93 -23.65
N ASN A 226 -3.56 2.79 -23.88
CA ASN A 226 -3.05 2.40 -25.20
C ASN A 226 -4.15 2.08 -26.23
N LEU A 227 -5.40 1.82 -25.79
CA LEU A 227 -6.54 1.71 -26.69
C LEU A 227 -7.07 3.07 -27.19
N SER A 228 -6.61 4.18 -26.61
CA SER A 228 -7.11 5.50 -26.94
C SER A 228 -6.75 5.92 -28.36
N ASN A 229 -7.74 6.46 -29.08
CA ASN A 229 -7.63 6.98 -30.44
C ASN A 229 -8.60 8.17 -30.63
N GLU A 230 -8.62 8.74 -31.84
CA GLU A 230 -9.45 9.91 -32.19
C GLU A 230 -10.95 9.72 -31.97
N ASN A 231 -11.44 8.47 -31.94
CA ASN A 231 -12.87 8.13 -31.85
C ASN A 231 -13.33 7.81 -30.41
N ASN A 232 -12.43 7.41 -29.50
CA ASN A 232 -12.81 6.92 -28.16
C ASN A 232 -12.17 7.68 -26.98
N TYR A 233 -11.31 8.67 -27.24
CA TYR A 233 -10.59 9.40 -26.19
C TYR A 233 -11.52 10.04 -25.15
N ASN A 234 -12.70 10.54 -25.56
CA ASN A 234 -13.68 11.10 -24.64
C ASN A 234 -14.18 10.07 -23.62
N ILE A 235 -14.43 8.83 -24.05
CA ILE A 235 -14.92 7.75 -23.18
C ILE A 235 -13.87 7.39 -22.14
N ILE A 236 -12.62 7.25 -22.58
CA ILE A 236 -11.50 6.88 -21.72
C ILE A 236 -11.22 7.98 -20.69
N ILE A 237 -11.17 9.25 -21.13
CA ILE A 237 -10.98 10.40 -20.22
C ILE A 237 -12.11 10.49 -19.20
N SER A 238 -13.36 10.30 -19.64
CA SER A 238 -14.53 10.36 -18.75
C SER A 238 -14.50 9.21 -17.73
N SER A 239 -14.14 8.00 -18.16
CA SER A 239 -14.00 6.84 -17.28
C SER A 239 -12.91 7.05 -16.21
N PHE A 240 -11.77 7.61 -16.60
CA PHE A 240 -10.71 7.98 -15.66
C PHE A 240 -11.15 9.09 -14.70
N HIS A 241 -11.85 10.09 -15.22
CA HIS A 241 -12.38 11.18 -14.40
C HIS A 241 -13.37 10.65 -13.35
N ASP A 242 -14.34 9.84 -13.77
CA ASP A 242 -15.33 9.26 -12.87
C ASP A 242 -14.69 8.32 -11.85
N SER A 243 -13.67 7.58 -12.25
CA SER A 243 -12.89 6.75 -11.33
C SER A 243 -12.18 7.60 -10.27
N LEU A 244 -11.56 8.71 -10.65
CA LEU A 244 -10.96 9.68 -9.72
C LEU A 244 -11.99 10.33 -8.78
N LEU A 245 -13.23 10.48 -9.23
CA LEU A 245 -14.32 10.96 -8.38
C LEU A 245 -14.79 9.87 -7.39
N ARG A 246 -14.87 8.61 -7.83
CA ARG A 246 -15.23 7.45 -6.99
C ARG A 246 -14.14 7.04 -6.00
N SER A 247 -12.87 7.35 -6.30
CA SER A 247 -11.75 7.11 -5.39
C SER A 247 -11.66 8.13 -4.26
N ARG A 248 -12.41 9.24 -4.34
CA ARG A 248 -12.69 10.12 -3.20
C ARG A 248 -13.80 9.46 -2.39
N PRO A 249 -13.91 9.64 -1.07
CA PRO A 249 -14.87 8.86 -0.27
C PRO A 249 -16.33 9.20 -0.64
N PRO A 250 -17.09 8.25 -1.21
CA PRO A 250 -18.42 8.02 -0.67
C PRO A 250 -18.73 6.54 -0.45
N LYS A 251 -19.69 6.31 0.44
CA LYS A 251 -20.27 5.01 0.80
C LYS A 251 -20.86 4.32 -0.44
N HIS A 252 -20.19 3.30 -0.96
CA HIS A 252 -20.64 2.55 -2.14
C HIS A 252 -21.30 1.21 -1.78
N ASN A 253 -22.19 0.75 -2.67
CA ASN A 253 -22.86 -0.54 -2.58
C ASN A 253 -22.01 -1.60 -3.30
N TYR A 254 -21.47 -2.58 -2.56
CA TYR A 254 -20.51 -3.58 -3.06
C TYR A 254 -21.16 -4.82 -3.70
N ILE A 255 -22.41 -4.71 -4.18
CA ILE A 255 -23.23 -5.82 -4.66
C ILE A 255 -22.53 -6.67 -5.74
N ARG A 256 -21.69 -6.04 -6.59
CA ARG A 256 -21.00 -6.69 -7.72
C ARG A 256 -19.97 -7.77 -7.33
N TYR A 257 -19.48 -7.77 -6.10
CA TYR A 257 -18.24 -8.48 -5.75
C TYR A 257 -18.41 -9.79 -4.94
N ASN A 258 -19.64 -10.29 -4.78
CA ASN A 258 -19.95 -11.50 -3.99
C ASN A 258 -19.19 -11.58 -2.66
N ILE A 259 -19.12 -10.46 -1.95
CA ILE A 259 -18.39 -10.36 -0.70
C ILE A 259 -19.18 -11.11 0.36
N GLN A 260 -18.52 -11.98 1.13
CA GLN A 260 -19.18 -12.69 2.22
C GLN A 260 -19.81 -11.68 3.18
N ASN A 261 -21.12 -11.82 3.46
CA ASN A 261 -21.83 -10.92 4.38
C ASN A 261 -21.12 -10.83 5.75
N GLU A 262 -20.49 -11.91 6.19
CA GLU A 262 -19.70 -11.96 7.43
C GLU A 262 -18.50 -10.99 7.40
N PHE A 263 -17.82 -10.83 6.27
CA PHE A 263 -16.69 -9.89 6.14
C PHE A 263 -17.15 -8.43 6.26
N LEU A 264 -18.22 -8.06 5.56
CA LEU A 264 -18.79 -6.71 5.64
C LEU A 264 -19.36 -6.41 7.03
N GLN A 265 -19.97 -7.42 7.66
CA GLN A 265 -20.44 -7.30 9.04
C GLN A 265 -19.27 -7.09 10.01
N ASN A 266 -18.18 -7.84 9.86
CA ASN A 266 -16.97 -7.67 10.67
C ASN A 266 -16.37 -6.27 10.53
N ILE A 267 -16.25 -5.72 9.32
CA ILE A 267 -15.81 -4.32 9.11
C ILE A 267 -16.72 -3.35 9.86
N SER A 268 -18.04 -3.50 9.74
CA SER A 268 -19.00 -2.61 10.42
C SER A 268 -18.92 -2.73 11.95
N GLU A 269 -18.66 -3.93 12.49
CA GLU A 269 -18.48 -4.14 13.92
C GLU A 269 -17.17 -3.51 14.42
N LEU A 270 -16.08 -3.67 13.67
CA LEU A 270 -14.78 -3.06 13.95
C LEU A 270 -14.87 -1.53 13.94
N GLU A 271 -15.46 -0.95 12.89
CA GLU A 271 -15.68 0.50 12.75
C GLU A 271 -16.46 1.06 13.96
N LYS A 272 -17.56 0.40 14.36
CA LYS A 272 -18.37 0.82 15.52
C LYS A 272 -17.65 0.67 16.84
N SER A 273 -16.82 -0.36 16.99
CA SER A 273 -16.06 -0.60 18.22
C SER A 273 -15.00 0.49 18.45
N ASN A 274 -14.49 1.07 17.36
CA ASN A 274 -13.34 1.97 17.35
C ASN A 274 -12.13 1.40 18.14
N ASP A 275 -11.99 0.07 18.17
CA ASP A 275 -10.88 -0.63 18.81
C ASP A 275 -9.68 -0.65 17.85
N PHE A 276 -8.79 0.31 18.05
CA PHE A 276 -7.58 0.48 17.25
C PHE A 276 -6.73 -0.81 17.15
N SER A 277 -6.63 -1.59 18.23
CA SER A 277 -5.78 -2.78 18.27
C SER A 277 -6.34 -3.90 17.39
N ASN A 278 -7.66 -4.10 17.44
CA ASN A 278 -8.33 -5.09 16.60
C ASN A 278 -8.38 -4.65 15.14
N ILE A 279 -8.64 -3.37 14.87
CA ILE A 279 -8.59 -2.80 13.52
C ILE A 279 -7.20 -2.96 12.91
N TYR A 280 -6.14 -2.62 13.66
CA TYR A 280 -4.76 -2.77 13.22
C TYR A 280 -4.42 -4.23 12.87
N LYS A 281 -4.79 -5.20 13.72
CA LYS A 281 -4.56 -6.62 13.45
C LYS A 281 -5.32 -7.08 12.21
N PHE A 282 -6.58 -6.69 12.08
CA PHE A 282 -7.41 -7.01 10.92
C PHE A 282 -6.79 -6.47 9.63
N LEU A 283 -6.36 -5.20 9.61
CA LEU A 283 -5.70 -4.62 8.43
C LEU A 283 -4.33 -5.25 8.14
N ASP A 284 -3.53 -5.62 9.16
CA ASP A 284 -2.27 -6.36 8.95
C ASP A 284 -2.53 -7.76 8.34
N GLU A 285 -3.60 -8.44 8.76
CA GLU A 285 -4.02 -9.72 8.17
C GLU A 285 -4.50 -9.54 6.72
N ILE A 286 -5.40 -8.59 6.49
CA ILE A 286 -5.92 -8.27 5.15
C ILE A 286 -4.80 -7.81 4.20
N SER A 287 -3.79 -7.11 4.70
CA SER A 287 -2.65 -6.68 3.86
C SER A 287 -1.85 -7.84 3.25
N LYS A 288 -1.95 -9.04 3.84
CA LYS A 288 -1.26 -10.25 3.40
C LYS A 288 -2.09 -11.08 2.42
N ASP A 289 -3.38 -10.76 2.27
CA ASP A 289 -4.27 -11.38 1.28
C ASP A 289 -4.03 -10.75 -0.11
N ASP A 290 -4.20 -11.56 -1.15
CA ASP A 290 -4.13 -11.13 -2.55
C ASP A 290 -5.49 -10.59 -3.05
N ASN A 291 -6.55 -10.69 -2.25
CA ASN A 291 -7.85 -10.13 -2.60
C ASN A 291 -7.88 -8.59 -2.52
N ARG A 292 -7.62 -7.94 -3.66
CA ARG A 292 -7.57 -6.48 -3.80
C ARG A 292 -8.88 -5.78 -3.46
N ILE A 293 -10.02 -6.40 -3.75
CA ILE A 293 -11.33 -5.80 -3.47
C ILE A 293 -11.57 -5.76 -1.96
N MET A 294 -11.39 -6.90 -1.27
CA MET A 294 -11.53 -6.95 0.19
C MET A 294 -10.54 -6.02 0.88
N SER A 295 -9.29 -5.97 0.40
CA SER A 295 -8.29 -5.01 0.87
C SER A 295 -8.79 -3.57 0.72
N SER A 296 -9.20 -3.17 -0.48
CA SER A 296 -9.62 -1.81 -0.76
C SER A 296 -10.78 -1.34 0.14
N ILE A 297 -11.75 -2.22 0.37
CA ILE A 297 -12.88 -1.93 1.26
C ILE A 297 -12.40 -1.76 2.70
N ALA A 298 -11.62 -2.72 3.20
CA ALA A 298 -11.13 -2.67 4.58
C ALA A 298 -10.28 -1.42 4.83
N PHE A 299 -9.36 -1.08 3.92
CA PHE A 299 -8.50 0.09 4.05
C PHE A 299 -9.28 1.40 3.96
N ASN A 300 -10.21 1.54 3.01
CA ASN A 300 -10.99 2.77 2.87
C ASN A 300 -11.88 3.07 4.08
N GLU A 301 -12.46 2.04 4.71
CA GLU A 301 -13.37 2.23 5.85
C GLU A 301 -12.61 2.38 7.18
N LEU A 302 -11.45 1.73 7.35
CA LEU A 302 -10.81 1.60 8.65
C LEU A 302 -9.46 2.32 8.80
N ALA A 303 -8.75 2.65 7.71
CA ALA A 303 -7.36 3.15 7.78
C ALA A 303 -7.22 4.50 8.51
N GLU A 304 -8.25 5.35 8.46
CA GLU A 304 -8.26 6.66 9.16
C GLU A 304 -8.45 6.54 10.68
N THR A 305 -8.60 5.32 11.20
CA THR A 305 -8.72 5.08 12.64
C THR A 305 -7.41 5.45 13.33
N LYS A 306 -7.52 6.15 14.46
CA LYS A 306 -6.39 6.50 15.32
C LYS A 306 -6.67 6.18 16.79
N ASP A 307 -5.60 5.89 17.52
CA ASP A 307 -5.67 5.69 18.97
C ASP A 307 -5.69 7.01 19.77
N SER A 308 -5.65 6.91 21.10
CA SER A 308 -5.65 8.05 22.02
C SER A 308 -4.42 8.95 21.89
N ASP A 309 -3.30 8.40 21.42
CA ASP A 309 -2.04 9.13 21.20
C ASP A 309 -1.96 9.70 19.77
N GLY A 310 -3.04 9.56 18.99
CA GLY A 310 -3.13 10.05 17.62
C GLY A 310 -2.37 9.19 16.61
N PHE A 311 -1.98 7.96 16.97
CA PHE A 311 -1.39 7.04 16.01
C PHE A 311 -2.44 6.53 15.05
N TYR A 312 -2.28 6.89 13.79
CA TYR A 312 -2.93 6.18 12.69
C TYR A 312 -2.29 4.81 12.44
N ILE A 313 -3.01 3.94 11.74
CA ILE A 313 -2.56 2.57 11.37
C ILE A 313 -1.16 2.60 10.73
N ILE A 314 -0.89 3.58 9.86
CA ILE A 314 0.41 3.72 9.19
C ILE A 314 1.57 4.02 10.18
N HIS A 315 1.33 4.78 11.26
CA HIS A 315 2.36 5.04 12.28
C HIS A 315 2.69 3.77 13.04
N LYS A 316 1.65 3.01 13.41
CA LYS A 316 1.83 1.75 14.13
C LYS A 316 2.50 0.69 13.25
N ALA A 317 2.11 0.61 11.99
CA ALA A 317 2.76 -0.25 10.99
C ALA A 317 4.24 0.11 10.83
N ALA A 318 4.59 1.40 10.76
CA ALA A 318 5.97 1.86 10.68
C ALA A 318 6.77 1.57 11.97
N GLN A 319 6.13 1.72 13.14
CA GLN A 319 6.71 1.36 14.43
C GLN A 319 6.92 -0.15 14.61
N ASP A 320 6.15 -0.99 13.91
CA ASP A 320 6.23 -2.45 14.03
C ASP A 320 6.92 -3.11 12.82
N GLY A 321 7.45 -2.32 11.88
CA GLY A 321 8.17 -2.81 10.71
C GLY A 321 7.31 -3.52 9.66
N LYS A 322 6.01 -3.22 9.59
CA LYS A 322 5.05 -3.90 8.70
C LYS A 322 5.07 -3.32 7.29
N LEU A 323 6.14 -3.59 6.53
CA LEU A 323 6.33 -3.07 5.17
C LEU A 323 5.10 -3.30 4.27
N ARG A 324 4.58 -4.53 4.20
CA ARG A 324 3.41 -4.85 3.36
C ARG A 324 2.18 -4.03 3.72
N LEU A 325 1.92 -3.83 5.01
CA LEU A 325 0.78 -3.02 5.46
C LEU A 325 0.97 -1.55 5.04
N ILE A 326 2.19 -1.03 5.11
CA ILE A 326 2.50 0.32 4.65
C ILE A 326 2.34 0.43 3.14
N GLU A 327 2.85 -0.53 2.36
CA GLU A 327 2.66 -0.59 0.92
C GLU A 327 1.17 -0.53 0.55
N ARG A 328 0.33 -1.35 1.20
CA ARG A 328 -1.12 -1.32 0.99
C ARG A 328 -1.75 0.02 1.36
N LEU A 329 -1.37 0.63 2.48
CA LEU A 329 -1.90 1.93 2.88
C LEU A 329 -1.56 3.01 1.84
N VAL A 330 -0.32 3.01 1.32
CA VAL A 330 0.14 3.95 0.29
C VAL A 330 -0.56 3.71 -1.05
N GLU A 331 -0.75 2.45 -1.46
CA GLU A 331 -1.54 2.09 -2.65
C GLU A 331 -2.97 2.64 -2.61
N HIS A 332 -3.56 2.76 -1.42
CA HIS A 332 -4.91 3.29 -1.19
C HIS A 332 -4.92 4.81 -0.90
N GLY A 333 -3.81 5.51 -1.15
CA GLY A 333 -3.75 6.97 -1.07
C GLY A 333 -3.70 7.53 0.36
N PHE A 334 -3.35 6.71 1.36
CA PHE A 334 -3.19 7.18 2.72
C PHE A 334 -2.03 8.18 2.81
N ASP A 335 -2.22 9.26 3.56
CA ASP A 335 -1.23 10.32 3.70
C ASP A 335 0.01 9.81 4.46
N ILE A 336 1.17 9.80 3.79
CA ILE A 336 2.45 9.37 4.36
C ILE A 336 3.10 10.44 5.25
N GLU A 337 2.63 11.69 5.17
CA GLU A 337 3.10 12.82 5.99
C GLU A 337 2.20 13.11 7.19
N ILE A 338 1.18 12.27 7.40
CA ILE A 338 0.28 12.40 8.53
C ILE A 338 1.05 12.35 9.85
N LYS A 339 0.63 13.17 10.81
CA LYS A 339 1.30 13.32 12.10
C LYS A 339 0.44 12.82 13.24
N ASN A 340 1.06 12.12 14.20
CA ASN A 340 0.43 11.79 15.48
C ASN A 340 0.41 13.01 16.44
N ASN A 341 -0.05 12.84 17.69
CA ASN A 341 -0.13 13.94 18.66
C ASN A 341 1.25 14.54 19.02
N ASN A 342 2.33 13.78 18.84
CA ASN A 342 3.71 14.23 19.06
C ASN A 342 4.32 14.90 17.82
N GLY A 343 3.58 15.01 16.72
CA GLY A 343 4.06 15.54 15.45
C GLY A 343 4.91 14.55 14.64
N GLU A 344 4.99 13.30 15.07
CA GLU A 344 5.82 12.29 14.41
C GLU A 344 5.12 11.76 13.15
N THR A 345 5.85 11.64 12.05
CA THR A 345 5.40 10.97 10.82
C THR A 345 5.73 9.47 10.86
N PRO A 346 5.16 8.64 9.97
CA PRO A 346 5.54 7.23 9.82
C PRO A 346 7.05 7.03 9.64
N LEU A 347 7.71 7.89 8.85
CA LEU A 347 9.16 7.83 8.62
C LEU A 347 9.96 8.04 9.91
N ILE A 348 9.52 8.96 10.77
CA ILE A 348 10.12 9.18 12.09
C ILE A 348 9.99 7.91 12.95
N ARG A 349 8.82 7.27 12.97
CA ARG A 349 8.58 6.04 13.76
C ARG A 349 9.38 4.85 13.25
N ALA A 350 9.48 4.67 11.93
CA ALA A 350 10.32 3.62 11.35
C ALA A 350 11.81 3.82 11.71
N SER A 351 12.29 5.07 11.65
CA SER A 351 13.67 5.42 11.98
C SER A 351 13.99 5.29 13.47
N TYR A 352 13.00 5.54 14.34
CA TYR A 352 13.11 5.34 15.79
C TYR A 352 13.18 3.87 16.21
N ASN A 353 12.76 2.91 15.36
CA ASN A 353 12.69 1.48 15.72
C ASN A 353 13.55 0.58 14.79
N ASP A 354 14.51 1.14 14.06
CA ASP A 354 15.46 0.39 13.20
C ASP A 354 14.86 -0.40 12.03
N TYR A 355 13.72 0.02 11.48
CA TYR A 355 13.11 -0.65 10.33
C TYR A 355 13.60 -0.06 9.00
N LEU A 356 14.84 -0.41 8.63
CA LEU A 356 15.49 0.10 7.42
C LEU A 356 14.65 -0.09 6.15
N GLU A 357 14.03 -1.26 5.95
CA GLU A 357 13.21 -1.55 4.77
C GLU A 357 12.00 -0.62 4.66
N VAL A 358 11.36 -0.31 5.79
CA VAL A 358 10.26 0.66 5.85
C VAL A 358 10.75 2.07 5.58
N VAL A 359 11.89 2.46 6.16
CA VAL A 359 12.52 3.77 5.90
C VAL A 359 12.82 3.93 4.40
N GLN A 360 13.40 2.90 3.78
CA GLN A 360 13.71 2.87 2.35
C GLN A 360 12.46 3.02 1.49
N TYR A 361 11.42 2.27 1.81
CA TYR A 361 10.16 2.34 1.09
C TYR A 361 9.51 3.72 1.21
N LEU A 362 9.34 4.24 2.43
CA LEU A 362 8.71 5.55 2.67
C LEU A 362 9.44 6.67 1.94
N ILE A 363 10.77 6.69 1.96
CA ILE A 363 11.57 7.66 1.18
C ILE A 363 11.35 7.47 -0.33
N SER A 364 11.29 6.22 -0.81
CA SER A 364 11.10 5.94 -2.24
C SER A 364 9.74 6.41 -2.77
N VAL A 365 8.71 6.46 -1.91
CA VAL A 365 7.37 6.97 -2.25
C VAL A 365 7.18 8.45 -1.91
N GLY A 366 8.27 9.14 -1.53
CA GLY A 366 8.30 10.61 -1.42
C GLY A 366 8.15 11.18 -0.01
N ALA A 367 8.33 10.38 1.04
CA ALA A 367 8.29 10.89 2.40
C ALA A 367 9.39 11.95 2.65
N ASP A 368 9.06 12.99 3.42
CA ASP A 368 9.99 14.07 3.78
C ASP A 368 11.04 13.57 4.80
N LYS A 369 12.25 13.32 4.31
CA LYS A 369 13.40 12.96 5.15
C LYS A 369 13.77 14.00 6.20
N GLU A 370 13.34 15.25 6.03
CA GLU A 370 13.54 16.36 6.98
C GLU A 370 12.33 16.62 7.87
N ALA A 371 11.31 15.74 7.84
CA ALA A 371 10.13 15.86 8.69
C ALA A 371 10.55 16.04 10.15
N LYS A 372 9.88 16.95 10.85
CA LYS A 372 10.11 17.24 12.27
C LYS A 372 8.87 16.95 13.10
N ASN A 373 9.10 16.31 14.24
CA ASN A 373 8.12 16.22 15.32
C ASN A 373 8.03 17.54 16.11
N ASN A 374 7.18 17.59 17.14
CA ASN A 374 6.95 18.80 17.93
C ASN A 374 8.21 19.32 18.63
N ASP A 375 9.14 18.44 18.96
CA ASP A 375 10.42 18.76 19.60
C ASP A 375 11.56 19.02 18.58
N GLY A 376 11.25 18.98 17.28
CA GLY A 376 12.20 19.24 16.20
C GLY A 376 13.08 18.05 15.81
N TYR A 377 12.80 16.85 16.32
CA TYR A 377 13.55 15.64 15.96
C TYR A 377 13.22 15.22 14.52
N THR A 378 14.27 14.97 13.74
CA THR A 378 14.19 14.39 12.40
C THR A 378 14.39 12.87 12.44
N PRO A 379 14.03 12.13 11.37
CA PRO A 379 14.37 10.71 11.21
C PRO A 379 15.85 10.41 11.51
N LEU A 380 16.76 11.25 11.00
CA LEU A 380 18.21 11.08 11.19
C LEU A 380 18.65 11.29 12.65
N ILE A 381 18.05 12.26 13.35
CA ILE A 381 18.32 12.50 14.77
C ILE A 381 17.94 11.26 15.59
N TYR A 382 16.74 10.70 15.37
CA TYR A 382 16.29 9.51 16.11
C TYR A 382 17.11 8.26 15.80
N ALA A 383 17.45 8.02 14.53
CA ALA A 383 18.32 6.90 14.16
C ALA A 383 19.72 7.04 14.81
N SER A 384 20.24 8.25 14.88
CA SER A 384 21.56 8.52 15.51
C SER A 384 21.52 8.42 17.03
N GLN A 385 20.42 8.87 17.65
CA GLN A 385 20.19 8.77 19.09
C GLN A 385 20.15 7.32 19.58
N ASN A 386 19.57 6.41 18.79
CA ASN A 386 19.43 5.00 19.16
C ASN A 386 20.55 4.10 18.59
N GLY A 387 21.47 4.65 17.79
CA GLY A 387 22.64 3.93 17.31
C GLY A 387 22.42 3.07 16.06
N TYR A 388 21.35 3.31 15.30
CA TYR A 388 20.98 2.52 14.13
C TYR A 388 21.78 2.91 12.89
N LEU A 389 23.01 2.38 12.80
CA LEU A 389 23.99 2.75 11.79
C LEU A 389 23.49 2.62 10.35
N GLU A 390 22.78 1.55 10.02
CA GLU A 390 22.34 1.32 8.63
C GLU A 390 21.22 2.28 8.21
N VAL A 391 20.31 2.62 9.13
CA VAL A 391 19.32 3.69 8.91
C VAL A 391 20.00 5.06 8.75
N VAL A 392 20.98 5.38 9.61
CA VAL A 392 21.78 6.61 9.49
C VAL A 392 22.49 6.68 8.14
N LYS A 393 23.17 5.60 7.72
CA LYS A 393 23.85 5.52 6.42
C LYS A 393 22.90 5.79 5.28
N TYR A 394 21.75 5.12 5.29
CA TYR A 394 20.76 5.27 4.24
C TYR A 394 20.21 6.71 4.18
N LEU A 395 19.77 7.28 5.30
CA LEU A 395 19.25 8.65 5.37
C LEU A 395 20.27 9.68 4.85
N ILE A 396 21.54 9.55 5.25
CA ILE A 396 22.62 10.39 4.71
C ILE A 396 22.81 10.17 3.20
N SER A 397 22.75 8.93 2.72
CA SER A 397 22.94 8.62 1.29
C SER A 397 21.85 9.22 0.40
N VAL A 398 20.63 9.39 0.92
CA VAL A 398 19.51 10.08 0.24
C VAL A 398 19.49 11.58 0.50
N GLY A 399 20.53 12.12 1.14
CA GLY A 399 20.76 13.55 1.32
C GLY A 399 20.05 14.17 2.53
N ALA A 400 19.81 13.42 3.61
CA ALA A 400 19.34 14.00 4.85
C ALA A 400 20.38 14.96 5.47
N ASP A 401 19.95 16.03 6.10
CA ASP A 401 20.82 17.03 6.70
C ASP A 401 21.51 16.49 7.97
N LYS A 402 22.80 16.16 7.84
CA LYS A 402 23.64 15.72 8.96
C LYS A 402 23.84 16.76 10.06
N GLU A 403 23.55 18.03 9.77
CA GLU A 403 23.60 19.15 10.72
C GLU A 403 22.22 19.56 11.23
N ALA A 404 21.17 18.78 10.93
CA ALA A 404 19.82 19.04 11.42
C ALA A 404 19.83 19.23 12.94
N LYS A 405 19.06 20.21 13.41
CA LYS A 405 18.91 20.51 14.84
C LYS A 405 17.47 20.35 15.28
N ASN A 406 17.30 19.73 16.45
CA ASN A 406 16.06 19.78 17.20
C ASN A 406 15.90 21.13 17.93
N ASN A 407 14.80 21.31 18.66
CA ASN A 407 14.49 22.58 19.32
C ASN A 407 15.55 23.01 20.36
N ASP A 408 16.26 22.04 20.96
CA ASP A 408 17.35 22.27 21.91
C ASP A 408 18.73 22.39 21.24
N GLY A 409 18.78 22.37 19.91
CA GLY A 409 19.99 22.55 19.12
C GLY A 409 20.87 21.30 18.99
N TYR A 410 20.41 20.14 19.47
CA TYR A 410 21.17 18.90 19.36
C TYR A 410 21.17 18.41 17.91
N THR A 411 22.37 18.06 17.42
CA THR A 411 22.58 17.44 16.10
C THR A 411 22.61 15.91 16.21
N PRO A 412 22.48 15.18 15.09
CA PRO A 412 22.70 13.73 15.04
C PRO A 412 24.00 13.28 15.72
N LEU A 413 25.10 14.01 15.48
CA LEU A 413 26.41 13.70 16.06
C LEU A 413 26.45 13.91 17.58
N ILE A 414 25.79 14.96 18.09
CA ILE A 414 25.70 15.19 19.54
C ILE A 414 24.93 14.03 20.20
N TYR A 415 23.78 13.62 19.65
CA TYR A 415 23.01 12.50 20.19
C TYR A 415 23.74 11.16 20.13
N ALA A 416 24.42 10.86 19.02
CA ALA A 416 25.23 9.64 18.91
C ALA A 416 26.37 9.62 19.95
N SER A 417 26.96 10.80 20.22
CA SER A 417 28.04 10.94 21.21
C SER A 417 27.53 10.88 22.65
N LEU A 418 26.36 11.50 22.92
CA LEU A 418 25.66 11.49 24.20
C LEU A 418 25.32 10.06 24.65
N ASN A 419 24.90 9.19 23.72
CA ASN A 419 24.50 7.81 24.00
C ASN A 419 25.60 6.76 23.74
N GLY A 420 26.80 7.18 23.33
CA GLY A 420 27.95 6.30 23.20
C GLY A 420 27.99 5.42 21.94
N HIS A 421 27.24 5.78 20.89
CA HIS A 421 27.15 5.01 19.65
C HIS A 421 28.36 5.25 18.72
N LEU A 422 29.51 4.67 19.08
CA LEU A 422 30.80 4.89 18.41
C LEU A 422 30.76 4.73 16.88
N GLU A 423 30.11 3.70 16.36
CA GLU A 423 30.09 3.45 14.91
C GLU A 423 29.26 4.50 14.15
N VAL A 424 28.19 5.02 14.75
CA VAL A 424 27.43 6.15 14.21
C VAL A 424 28.28 7.42 14.25
N VAL A 425 28.97 7.69 15.36
CA VAL A 425 29.89 8.83 15.49
C VAL A 425 30.98 8.78 14.41
N LYS A 426 31.64 7.62 14.23
CA LYS A 426 32.66 7.43 13.18
C LYS A 426 32.10 7.71 11.79
N TYR A 427 30.92 7.19 11.50
CA TYR A 427 30.29 7.38 10.20
C TYR A 427 29.94 8.86 9.95
N LEU A 428 29.26 9.51 10.89
CA LEU A 428 28.89 10.93 10.78
C LEU A 428 30.12 11.83 10.58
N ILE A 429 31.20 11.60 11.34
CA ILE A 429 32.47 12.31 11.13
C ILE A 429 33.07 12.03 9.75
N SER A 430 33.03 10.77 9.29
CA SER A 430 33.58 10.40 7.98
C SER A 430 32.87 11.06 6.80
N VAL A 431 31.57 11.36 6.95
CA VAL A 431 30.78 12.11 5.97
C VAL A 431 30.80 13.63 6.22
N GLY A 432 31.66 14.10 7.13
CA GLY A 432 31.92 15.52 7.34
C GLY A 432 30.91 16.24 8.24
N ALA A 433 30.32 15.56 9.22
CA ALA A 433 29.57 16.23 10.28
C ALA A 433 30.50 17.10 11.16
N ASP A 434 29.99 18.22 11.66
CA ASP A 434 30.76 19.16 12.48
C ASP A 434 31.03 18.59 13.89
N LYS A 435 32.26 18.13 14.12
CA LYS A 435 32.71 17.64 15.43
C LYS A 435 32.69 18.69 16.55
N GLU A 436 32.63 19.98 16.19
CA GLU A 436 32.52 21.11 17.11
C GLU A 436 31.11 21.70 17.17
N ALA A 437 30.11 21.01 16.59
CA ALA A 437 28.71 21.43 16.64
C ALA A 437 28.29 21.70 18.09
N LYS A 438 27.54 22.79 18.28
CA LYS A 438 27.03 23.19 19.60
C LYS A 438 25.51 23.18 19.61
N ASN A 439 24.96 22.63 20.69
CA ASN A 439 23.56 22.78 21.04
C ASN A 439 23.29 24.12 21.75
N ASN A 440 22.05 24.33 22.20
CA ASN A 440 21.65 25.57 22.85
C ASN A 440 22.40 25.83 24.17
N ASP A 441 22.94 24.82 24.84
CA ASP A 441 23.78 24.98 26.04
C ASP A 441 25.26 25.16 25.72
N GLY A 442 25.64 25.17 24.44
CA GLY A 442 27.03 25.24 24.01
C GLY A 442 27.81 23.93 24.16
N GLY A 443 27.13 22.82 24.48
CA GLY A 443 27.74 21.50 24.59
C GLY A 443 28.10 20.94 23.22
N THR A 444 29.32 20.42 23.11
CA THR A 444 29.85 19.73 21.91
C THR A 444 29.67 18.21 22.02
N PRO A 445 29.82 17.45 20.92
CA PRO A 445 29.85 15.99 20.96
C PRO A 445 30.82 15.43 22.02
N LEU A 446 32.02 16.01 22.13
CA LEU A 446 33.03 15.60 23.11
C LEU A 446 32.60 15.87 24.55
N ILE A 447 31.99 17.03 24.82
CA ILE A 447 31.46 17.39 26.14
C ILE A 447 30.43 16.34 26.59
N TYR A 448 29.48 15.97 25.73
CA TYR A 448 28.43 15.00 26.08
C TYR A 448 28.94 13.56 26.19
N ALA A 449 29.90 13.16 25.36
CA ALA A 449 30.57 11.86 25.50
C ALA A 449 31.35 11.76 26.82
N SER A 450 32.02 12.83 27.24
CA SER A 450 32.74 12.90 28.51
C SER A 450 31.79 12.96 29.72
N LEU A 451 30.69 13.71 29.61
CA LEU A 451 29.64 13.79 30.64
C LEU A 451 29.05 12.42 30.98
N ASN A 452 28.87 11.54 29.99
CA ASN A 452 28.28 10.20 30.17
C ASN A 452 29.30 9.06 30.22
N GLY A 453 30.61 9.37 30.21
CA GLY A 453 31.65 8.38 30.42
C GLY A 453 31.95 7.47 29.22
N HIS A 454 31.55 7.85 28.00
CA HIS A 454 31.75 7.04 26.79
C HIS A 454 33.20 7.13 26.27
N LEU A 455 34.12 6.45 26.95
CA LEU A 455 35.56 6.52 26.71
C LEU A 455 35.97 6.30 25.24
N GLU A 456 35.39 5.32 24.55
CA GLU A 456 35.78 5.03 23.17
C GLU A 456 35.33 6.12 22.19
N VAL A 457 34.19 6.77 22.44
CA VAL A 457 33.75 7.95 21.70
C VAL A 457 34.67 9.13 21.98
N VAL A 458 35.02 9.36 23.26
CA VAL A 458 35.99 10.41 23.66
C VAL A 458 37.33 10.21 22.94
N LYS A 459 37.90 9.00 22.98
CA LYS A 459 39.15 8.67 22.29
C LYS A 459 39.08 8.97 20.81
N TYR A 460 38.00 8.53 20.16
CA TYR A 460 37.81 8.75 18.74
C TYR A 460 37.71 10.25 18.41
N LEU A 461 36.84 11.01 19.09
CA LEU A 461 36.66 12.45 18.86
C LEU A 461 37.98 13.22 19.05
N ILE A 462 38.75 12.91 20.09
CA ILE A 462 40.09 13.48 20.29
C ILE A 462 41.03 13.10 19.14
N SER A 463 41.03 11.83 18.70
CA SER A 463 41.90 11.37 17.60
C SER A 463 41.62 12.09 16.28
N VAL A 464 40.38 12.52 16.04
CA VAL A 464 40.00 13.31 14.86
C VAL A 464 40.12 14.82 15.09
N GLY A 465 40.69 15.22 16.22
CA GLY A 465 41.04 16.61 16.55
C GLY A 465 39.88 17.45 17.09
N ALA A 466 38.97 16.86 17.85
CA ALA A 466 37.99 17.62 18.62
C ALA A 466 38.69 18.43 19.75
N ASP A 467 38.17 19.62 20.05
CA ASP A 467 38.74 20.50 21.08
C ASP A 467 38.47 19.98 22.50
N LYS A 468 39.50 19.39 23.10
CA LYS A 468 39.46 18.90 24.49
C LYS A 468 39.26 20.00 25.54
N GLU A 469 39.47 21.27 25.17
CA GLU A 469 39.25 22.44 26.02
C GLU A 469 37.96 23.20 25.69
N ALA A 470 37.12 22.65 24.80
CA ALA A 470 35.83 23.24 24.48
C ALA A 470 35.02 23.50 25.74
N LYS A 471 34.34 24.65 25.80
CA LYS A 471 33.49 25.04 26.93
C LYS A 471 32.04 25.20 26.51
N ASN A 472 31.13 24.69 27.35
CA ASN A 472 29.71 25.00 27.29
C ASN A 472 29.42 26.42 27.82
N LYS A 473 28.14 26.83 27.85
CA LYS A 473 27.73 28.16 28.36
C LYS A 473 28.05 28.39 29.85
N TYR A 474 28.23 27.33 30.63
CA TYR A 474 28.60 27.37 32.04
C TYR A 474 30.14 27.38 32.25
N GLY A 475 30.90 27.30 31.16
CA GLY A 475 32.35 27.25 31.17
C GLY A 475 32.92 25.86 31.46
N ASP A 476 32.08 24.84 31.58
CA ASP A 476 32.53 23.47 31.83
C ASP A 476 33.14 22.88 30.57
N ASN A 477 34.30 22.25 30.73
CA ASN A 477 34.98 21.50 29.68
C ASN A 477 34.77 19.98 29.88
N PRO A 478 35.17 19.14 28.91
CA PRO A 478 35.04 17.69 28.99
C PRO A 478 35.62 17.08 30.28
N LEU A 479 36.75 17.59 30.76
CA LEU A 479 37.43 17.09 31.96
C LEU A 479 36.67 17.41 33.25
N ILE A 480 36.11 18.62 33.36
CA ILE A 480 35.27 19.03 34.50
C ILE A 480 34.04 18.12 34.59
N LEU A 481 33.31 17.94 33.49
CA LEU A 481 32.08 17.12 33.50
C LEU A 481 32.36 15.63 33.74
N ALA A 482 33.44 15.07 33.19
CA ALA A 482 33.85 13.70 33.47
C ALA A 482 34.25 13.51 34.95
N SER A 483 34.86 14.53 35.55
CA SER A 483 35.25 14.50 36.98
C SER A 483 34.05 14.67 37.90
N GLU A 484 33.07 15.50 37.51
CA GLU A 484 31.81 15.70 38.22
C GLU A 484 30.96 14.41 38.25
N ASN A 485 30.93 13.66 37.14
CA ASN A 485 30.09 12.48 36.99
C ASN A 485 30.79 11.14 37.31
N GLY A 486 32.04 11.19 37.79
CA GLY A 486 32.70 9.98 38.32
C GLY A 486 33.34 9.09 37.25
N HIS A 487 33.60 9.60 36.03
CA HIS A 487 34.14 8.82 34.92
C HIS A 487 35.66 8.79 34.91
N LEU A 488 36.26 8.02 35.84
CA LEU A 488 37.71 7.95 36.05
C LEU A 488 38.52 7.66 34.79
N GLU A 489 38.10 6.71 33.96
CA GLU A 489 38.87 6.34 32.76
C GLU A 489 38.85 7.42 31.68
N VAL A 490 37.75 8.19 31.58
CA VAL A 490 37.70 9.39 30.72
C VAL A 490 38.61 10.47 31.27
N VAL A 491 38.60 10.71 32.58
CA VAL A 491 39.51 11.66 33.24
C VAL A 491 40.97 11.30 32.97
N LYS A 492 41.37 10.04 33.21
CA LYS A 492 42.72 9.56 32.93
C LYS A 492 43.12 9.79 31.48
N TYR A 493 42.23 9.47 30.56
CA TYR A 493 42.51 9.64 29.13
C TYR A 493 42.68 11.12 28.76
N LEU A 494 41.75 11.99 29.16
CA LEU A 494 41.80 13.43 28.88
C LEU A 494 43.10 14.07 29.43
N ILE A 495 43.50 13.72 30.66
CA ILE A 495 44.78 14.14 31.23
C ILE A 495 45.96 13.60 30.42
N SER A 496 45.92 12.33 30.02
CA SER A 496 47.01 11.70 29.24
C SER A 496 47.23 12.36 27.87
N VAL A 497 46.18 12.94 27.28
CA VAL A 497 46.27 13.71 26.03
C VAL A 497 46.48 15.21 26.27
N GLY A 498 46.77 15.61 27.51
CA GLY A 498 47.18 16.97 27.88
C GLY A 498 46.03 17.96 28.03
N ALA A 499 44.86 17.53 28.52
CA ALA A 499 43.83 18.45 29.00
C ALA A 499 44.31 19.21 30.25
N ASP A 500 43.91 20.47 30.41
CA ASP A 500 44.27 21.29 31.56
C ASP A 500 43.55 20.78 32.84
N LYS A 501 44.32 20.09 33.68
CA LYS A 501 43.85 19.53 34.97
C LYS A 501 43.34 20.59 35.96
N ASP A 502 43.73 21.85 35.78
CA ASP A 502 43.36 22.98 36.64
C ASP A 502 42.43 23.97 35.92
N ALA A 503 41.84 23.55 34.78
CA ALA A 503 40.86 24.34 34.04
C ALA A 503 39.72 24.80 34.95
N LYS A 504 39.23 26.02 34.70
CA LYS A 504 38.13 26.62 35.47
C LYS A 504 36.90 26.87 34.61
N ASN A 505 35.74 26.53 35.17
CA ASN A 505 34.45 26.96 34.64
C ASN A 505 34.10 28.39 35.10
N ASN A 506 32.90 28.86 34.75
CA ASN A 506 32.47 30.23 35.06
C ASN A 506 32.33 30.48 36.58
N ASN A 507 32.15 29.42 37.38
CA ASN A 507 32.12 29.48 38.84
C ASN A 507 33.51 29.35 39.48
N GLY A 508 34.57 29.28 38.66
CA GLY A 508 35.94 29.07 39.12
C GLY A 508 36.23 27.65 39.61
N GLY A 509 35.28 26.72 39.45
CA GLY A 509 35.43 25.32 39.85
C GLY A 509 36.39 24.57 38.91
N THR A 510 37.27 23.78 39.50
CA THR A 510 38.22 22.90 38.79
C THR A 510 37.73 21.45 38.77
N PRO A 511 38.29 20.58 37.91
CA PRO A 511 37.99 19.14 37.94
C PRO A 511 38.09 18.52 39.34
N LEU A 512 39.12 18.92 40.11
CA LEU A 512 39.33 18.43 41.48
C LEU A 512 38.25 18.92 42.45
N ILE A 513 37.78 20.16 42.30
CA ILE A 513 36.68 20.70 43.12
C ILE A 513 35.40 19.92 42.87
N TYR A 514 35.05 19.65 41.60
CA TYR A 514 33.83 18.91 41.25
C TYR A 514 33.89 17.42 41.60
N ALA A 515 35.05 16.78 41.45
CA ALA A 515 35.25 15.41 41.96
C ALA A 515 35.10 15.35 43.49
N SER A 516 35.59 16.38 44.19
CA SER A 516 35.46 16.49 45.65
C SER A 516 34.04 16.81 46.10
N LEU A 517 33.31 17.63 45.34
CA LEU A 517 31.90 17.97 45.57
C LEU A 517 30.99 16.73 45.50
N ASN A 518 31.25 15.83 44.56
CA ASN A 518 30.46 14.62 44.34
C ASN A 518 31.02 13.36 45.03
N GLY A 519 32.15 13.47 45.75
CA GLY A 519 32.69 12.37 46.53
C GLY A 519 33.46 11.31 45.73
N HIS A 520 33.89 11.62 44.52
CA HIS A 520 34.58 10.68 43.62
C HIS A 520 36.05 10.47 44.02
N LEU A 521 36.26 9.73 45.11
CA LEU A 521 37.58 9.55 45.74
C LEU A 521 38.68 9.11 44.78
N GLU A 522 38.41 8.17 43.87
CA GLU A 522 39.43 7.66 42.96
C GLU A 522 39.86 8.71 41.91
N ILE A 523 38.95 9.61 41.52
CA ILE A 523 39.28 10.76 40.67
C ILE A 523 40.08 11.79 41.45
N VAL A 524 39.69 12.07 42.70
CA VAL A 524 40.46 12.96 43.59
C VAL A 524 41.89 12.43 43.75
N LYS A 525 42.07 11.14 44.06
CA LYS A 525 43.39 10.49 44.17
C LYS A 525 44.19 10.63 42.89
N TYR A 526 43.56 10.38 41.74
CA TYR A 526 44.24 10.47 40.45
C TYR A 526 44.64 11.92 40.11
N LEU A 527 43.74 12.89 40.24
CA LEU A 527 44.03 14.30 39.97
C LEU A 527 45.16 14.84 40.87
N ILE A 528 45.15 14.47 42.15
CA ILE A 528 46.26 14.80 43.07
C ILE A 528 47.56 14.12 42.65
N SER A 529 47.54 12.86 42.23
CA SER A 529 48.76 12.14 41.84
C SER A 529 49.40 12.69 40.57
N VAL A 530 48.61 13.26 39.66
CA VAL A 530 49.09 14.01 38.48
C VAL A 530 49.36 15.50 38.77
N GLY A 531 49.25 15.91 40.04
CA GLY A 531 49.64 17.22 40.55
C GLY A 531 48.65 18.35 40.28
N ALA A 532 47.34 18.10 40.30
CA ALA A 532 46.32 19.16 40.32
C ALA A 532 46.44 20.00 41.59
N ASP A 533 46.07 21.28 41.53
CA ASP A 533 46.15 22.19 42.66
C ASP A 533 45.10 21.85 43.74
N LYS A 534 45.55 21.16 44.79
CA LYS A 534 44.72 20.79 45.95
C LYS A 534 44.21 21.98 46.77
N GLU A 535 44.80 23.16 46.58
CA GLU A 535 44.42 24.42 47.22
C GLU A 535 43.64 25.36 46.28
N ALA A 536 43.28 24.88 45.08
CA ALA A 536 42.50 25.65 44.12
C ALA A 536 41.22 26.18 44.76
N LYS A 537 40.83 27.39 44.40
CA LYS A 537 39.61 28.05 44.91
C LYS A 537 38.65 28.35 43.78
N ASN A 538 37.38 28.02 44.00
CA ASN A 538 36.28 28.53 43.20
C ASN A 538 35.99 30.01 43.51
N ASN A 539 35.01 30.61 42.82
CA ASN A 539 34.66 32.02 42.97
C ASN A 539 34.19 32.38 44.39
N ASP A 540 33.72 31.42 45.19
CA ASP A 540 33.30 31.62 46.59
C ASP A 540 34.42 31.29 47.59
N GLY A 541 35.61 30.95 47.09
CA GLY A 541 36.78 30.63 47.92
C GLY A 541 36.77 29.21 48.49
N PHE A 542 35.86 28.33 48.07
CA PHE A 542 35.87 26.93 48.47
C PHE A 542 37.04 26.19 47.82
N THR A 543 37.83 25.51 48.64
CA THR A 543 38.84 24.54 48.20
C THR A 543 38.23 23.14 48.06
N PRO A 544 38.90 22.19 47.37
CA PRO A 544 38.49 20.79 47.35
C PRO A 544 38.19 20.22 48.74
N LEU A 545 38.99 20.58 49.75
CA LEU A 545 38.80 20.12 51.12
C LEU A 545 37.56 20.73 51.78
N ILE A 546 37.34 22.04 51.64
CA ILE A 546 36.16 22.71 52.20
C ILE A 546 34.89 22.15 51.56
N ILE A 547 34.88 21.94 50.23
CA ILE A 547 33.69 21.44 49.53
C ILE A 547 33.40 19.97 49.89
N ALA A 548 34.42 19.11 49.97
CA ALA A 548 34.24 17.74 50.43
C ALA A 548 33.70 17.68 51.88
N SER A 549 34.16 18.56 52.77
CA SER A 549 33.60 18.70 54.11
C SER A 549 32.15 19.15 54.10
N PHE A 550 31.81 20.16 53.30
CA PHE A 550 30.46 20.70 53.18
C PHE A 550 29.45 19.64 52.72
N TYR A 551 29.81 18.86 51.70
CA TYR A 551 29.00 17.77 51.17
C TYR A 551 29.18 16.43 51.93
N SER A 552 29.91 16.43 53.05
CA SER A 552 30.06 15.28 53.96
C SER A 552 30.78 14.05 53.39
N HIS A 553 31.69 14.23 52.43
CA HIS A 553 32.48 13.15 51.82
C HIS A 553 33.70 12.79 52.66
N LEU A 554 33.48 12.02 53.74
CA LEU A 554 34.51 11.70 54.75
C LEU A 554 35.79 11.10 54.16
N GLU A 555 35.69 10.17 53.22
CA GLU A 555 36.88 9.51 52.65
C GLU A 555 37.70 10.45 51.76
N VAL A 556 37.03 11.37 51.04
CA VAL A 556 37.70 12.44 50.30
C VAL A 556 38.40 13.40 51.26
N VAL A 557 37.74 13.79 52.36
CA VAL A 557 38.34 14.65 53.40
C VAL A 557 39.56 13.98 54.03
N LYS A 558 39.46 12.72 54.44
CA LYS A 558 40.59 11.95 54.99
C LYS A 558 41.77 11.92 54.02
N TYR A 559 41.50 11.66 52.74
CA TYR A 559 42.54 11.62 51.72
C TYR A 559 43.18 12.99 51.47
N LEU A 560 42.39 14.05 51.28
CA LEU A 560 42.91 15.40 51.08
C LEU A 560 43.76 15.87 52.27
N ILE A 561 43.35 15.56 53.49
CA ILE A 561 44.15 15.82 54.69
C ILE A 561 45.44 14.99 54.70
N SER A 562 45.39 13.70 54.34
CA SER A 562 46.59 12.85 54.36
C SER A 562 47.64 13.28 53.33
N VAL A 563 47.23 13.91 52.22
CA VAL A 563 48.13 14.53 51.25
C VAL A 563 48.47 15.98 51.58
N GLY A 564 48.09 16.48 52.75
CA GLY A 564 48.47 17.80 53.26
C GLY A 564 47.71 18.97 52.65
N ALA A 565 46.41 18.83 52.39
CA ALA A 565 45.54 19.97 52.10
C ALA A 565 45.35 20.86 53.34
N ASN A 566 45.31 22.18 53.16
CA ASN A 566 45.28 23.14 54.27
C ASN A 566 43.92 23.15 55.00
N LYS A 567 43.84 22.49 56.16
CA LYS A 567 42.63 22.45 57.00
C LYS A 567 42.21 23.82 57.57
N GLU A 568 43.13 24.77 57.64
CA GLU A 568 42.89 26.14 58.14
C GLU A 568 42.50 27.13 57.03
N ALA A 569 42.45 26.69 55.76
CA ALA A 569 42.00 27.53 54.66
C ALA A 569 40.56 27.99 54.89
N LYS A 570 40.31 29.27 54.62
CA LYS A 570 38.98 29.89 54.73
C LYS A 570 38.42 30.23 53.35
N ASN A 571 37.11 29.98 53.18
CA ASN A 571 36.35 30.50 52.05
C ASN A 571 36.04 32.00 52.24
N LYS A 572 35.34 32.62 51.28
CA LYS A 572 34.99 34.05 51.36
C LYS A 572 34.07 34.41 52.53
N TYR A 573 33.40 33.42 53.12
CA TYR A 573 32.54 33.58 54.30
C TYR A 573 33.29 33.39 55.62
N GLY A 574 34.61 33.15 55.58
CA GLY A 574 35.43 32.93 56.77
C GLY A 574 35.35 31.52 57.36
N ASN A 575 34.63 30.59 56.71
CA ASN A 575 34.45 29.22 57.16
C ASN A 575 35.60 28.32 56.69
N THR A 576 36.09 27.46 57.59
CA THR A 576 37.06 26.40 57.34
C THR A 576 36.39 25.08 56.94
N CYS A 577 37.17 24.06 56.59
CA CYS A 577 36.63 22.71 56.38
C CYS A 577 36.02 22.10 57.65
N PHE A 578 36.43 22.57 58.84
CA PHE A 578 35.81 22.20 60.11
C PHE A 578 34.43 22.81 60.25
N ASP A 579 34.28 24.10 59.98
CA ASP A 579 33.02 24.83 60.15
C ASP A 579 31.92 24.28 59.23
N CYS A 580 32.28 24.00 57.98
CA CYS A 580 31.40 23.45 56.95
C CYS A 580 31.06 21.97 57.15
N GLY A 581 31.83 21.22 57.94
CA GLY A 581 31.65 19.79 58.13
C GLY A 581 30.42 19.41 58.96
N ASN A 582 29.82 18.25 58.66
CA ASN A 582 28.83 17.62 59.54
C ASN A 582 29.48 17.07 60.84
N ARG A 583 28.68 16.46 61.72
CA ARG A 583 29.17 15.91 63.01
C ARG A 583 30.28 14.87 62.84
N VAL A 584 30.24 14.05 61.79
CA VAL A 584 31.23 13.00 61.54
C VAL A 584 32.55 13.60 61.08
N ILE A 585 32.50 14.53 60.12
CA ILE A 585 33.67 15.29 59.64
C ILE A 585 34.31 16.05 60.79
N LYS A 586 33.52 16.78 61.59
CA LYS A 586 34.01 17.52 62.77
C LYS A 586 34.69 16.60 63.77
N LYS A 587 34.11 15.44 64.07
CA LYS A 587 34.73 14.45 64.97
C LYS A 587 36.07 13.95 64.44
N TYR A 588 36.17 13.68 63.14
CA TYR A 588 37.43 13.27 62.51
C TYR A 588 38.47 14.39 62.58
N LEU A 589 38.11 15.62 62.17
CA LEU A 589 39.02 16.77 62.19
C LEU A 589 39.47 17.16 63.60
N SER A 590 38.66 16.94 64.64
CA SER A 590 39.09 17.13 66.04
C SER A 590 40.04 16.06 66.57
N SER A 591 40.17 14.92 65.86
CA SER A 591 41.06 13.82 66.28
C SER A 591 42.49 13.93 65.75
N ILE A 592 42.77 14.95 64.94
CA ILE A 592 44.03 15.21 64.24
C ILE A 592 44.40 16.70 64.28
#